data_AF-A0A7J2R3C3-F1
#
_entry.id   AF-A0A7J2R3C3-F1
#
_cell.length_a   1.000
_cell.length_b   1.000
_cell.length_c   1.000
_cell.angle_alpha   90.00
_cell.angle_beta   90.00
_cell.angle_gamma   90.00
#
_symmetry.space_group_name_H-M   'P 1'
#
loop_
_entity.id
_entity.type
_entity.pdbx_description
1 polymer ?
#
loop_
_entity_poly.entity_id
_entity_poly.type
_entity_poly.pdbx_seq_one_letter_code
_entity_poly.pdbx_strand_id
1 'polypeptide(L)'
;MKILILSDGKYGDRAAKVIKKKFNNTKIITVQERNPAEIIDDLDLGEEVERNIVDADLLIIYVRHPDVVSEICYRKKSTILAVDFGEGFLRQQKEVNPTIYMPTSMCSIPSKTGINEIDEYFKNFGYPLFEVKLENINGEVPIIREVKTIVESPCGATNISLEHILGKPLLPETITEFGLNVRYECREPVSILLSHRDMADSSALLQMLSLLDALERVAPKHFLPGTPMGIYTAKRRDEYQCPNPKSDLFTEIE
;
A
#
# COMPACT_ATOMS: atom_id res chain seq x y z
N MET A 1 -15.39 9.35 10.19
CA MET A 1 -15.38 8.76 8.84
C MET A 1 -15.87 7.32 8.93
N LYS A 2 -16.92 6.99 8.17
CA LYS A 2 -17.45 5.64 7.93
C LYS A 2 -16.84 5.10 6.65
N ILE A 3 -16.10 4.01 6.74
CA ILE A 3 -15.46 3.38 5.59
C ILE A 3 -16.21 2.09 5.27
N LEU A 4 -16.61 1.91 4.03
CA LEU A 4 -17.11 0.65 3.53
C LEU A 4 -16.07 0.00 2.62
N ILE A 5 -15.66 -1.22 2.99
CA ILE A 5 -14.79 -2.05 2.18
C ILE A 5 -15.65 -3.05 1.42
N LEU A 6 -15.59 -3.02 0.09
CA LEU A 6 -16.27 -3.97 -0.78
C LEU A 6 -15.25 -4.99 -1.30
N SER A 7 -15.48 -6.26 -1.03
CA SER A 7 -14.57 -7.35 -1.37
C SER A 7 -15.29 -8.45 -2.13
N ASP A 8 -14.62 -9.12 -3.05
CA ASP A 8 -15.11 -10.36 -3.68
C ASP A 8 -14.67 -11.64 -2.93
N GLY A 9 -14.09 -11.48 -1.74
CA GLY A 9 -13.61 -12.57 -0.89
C GLY A 9 -12.15 -12.97 -1.10
N LYS A 10 -11.42 -12.39 -2.07
CA LYS A 10 -9.98 -12.65 -2.22
C LYS A 10 -9.09 -11.73 -1.40
N TYR A 11 -9.47 -10.46 -1.32
CA TYR A 11 -8.67 -9.40 -0.70
C TYR A 11 -9.52 -8.55 0.25
N GLY A 12 -8.87 -7.67 1.02
CA GLY A 12 -9.58 -6.71 1.87
C GLY A 12 -9.83 -7.15 3.31
N ASP A 13 -9.91 -8.45 3.64
CA ASP A 13 -10.17 -8.91 5.01
C ASP A 13 -9.14 -8.43 6.04
N ARG A 14 -7.85 -8.57 5.70
CA ARG A 14 -6.77 -8.10 6.58
C ARG A 14 -6.74 -6.58 6.64
N ALA A 15 -7.03 -5.91 5.52
CA ALA A 15 -7.12 -4.47 5.47
C ALA A 15 -8.26 -3.94 6.36
N ALA A 16 -9.43 -4.57 6.32
CA ALA A 16 -10.55 -4.23 7.18
C ALA A 16 -10.20 -4.30 8.67
N LYS A 17 -9.50 -5.36 9.10
CA LYS A 17 -9.05 -5.51 10.49
C LYS A 17 -8.08 -4.40 10.91
N VAL A 18 -7.16 -4.02 10.03
CA VAL A 18 -6.15 -2.98 10.29
C VAL A 18 -6.78 -1.60 10.30
N ILE A 19 -7.55 -1.27 9.25
CA ILE A 19 -8.24 0.02 9.09
C ILE A 19 -9.19 0.28 10.26
N LYS A 20 -9.90 -0.76 10.73
CA LYS A 20 -10.82 -0.65 11.87
C LYS A 20 -10.15 -0.23 13.18
N LYS A 21 -8.84 -0.41 13.34
CA LYS A 21 -8.09 0.07 14.53
C LYS A 21 -7.99 1.60 14.60
N LYS A 22 -8.09 2.28 13.45
CA LYS A 22 -8.02 3.75 13.33
C LYS A 22 -9.37 4.36 13.00
N PHE A 23 -10.20 3.63 12.26
CA PHE A 23 -11.55 4.02 11.87
C PHE A 23 -12.56 2.97 12.37
N ASN A 24 -13.02 3.11 13.62
CA ASN A 24 -13.85 2.09 14.29
C ASN A 24 -15.16 1.77 13.55
N ASN A 25 -15.67 2.71 12.76
CA ASN A 25 -16.90 2.57 11.97
C ASN A 25 -16.68 1.90 10.60
N THR A 26 -15.51 1.29 10.37
CA THR A 26 -15.24 0.52 9.15
C THR A 26 -16.06 -0.76 9.12
N LYS A 27 -16.74 -0.98 7.98
CA LYS A 27 -17.47 -2.20 7.65
C LYS A 27 -16.82 -2.87 6.43
N ILE A 28 -16.92 -4.18 6.35
CA ILE A 28 -16.58 -4.95 5.15
C ILE A 28 -17.84 -5.71 4.71
N ILE A 29 -18.12 -5.70 3.41
CA ILE A 29 -19.15 -6.51 2.79
C ILE A 29 -18.50 -7.32 1.67
N THR A 30 -18.78 -8.62 1.67
CA THR A 30 -18.37 -9.52 0.61
C THR A 30 -19.48 -9.58 -0.43
N VAL A 31 -19.18 -9.12 -1.65
CA VAL A 31 -20.01 -9.33 -2.83
C VAL A 31 -19.63 -10.66 -3.48
N GLN A 32 -20.54 -11.22 -4.28
CA GLN A 32 -20.29 -12.48 -4.97
C GLN A 32 -19.09 -12.35 -5.93
N GLU A 33 -18.13 -13.29 -5.82
CA GLU A 33 -17.06 -13.43 -6.81
C GLU A 33 -17.65 -13.78 -8.17
N ARG A 34 -17.25 -13.03 -9.21
CA ARG A 34 -17.64 -13.27 -10.61
C ARG A 34 -16.39 -13.40 -11.48
N ASN A 35 -16.52 -14.07 -12.61
CA ASN A 35 -15.43 -14.20 -13.57
C ASN A 35 -15.16 -12.83 -14.21
N PRO A 36 -13.96 -12.23 -14.09
CA PRO A 36 -13.68 -10.91 -14.65
C PRO A 36 -13.82 -10.81 -16.18
N ALA A 37 -13.89 -11.94 -16.90
CA ALA A 37 -14.11 -11.99 -18.35
C ALA A 37 -15.60 -12.03 -18.75
N GLU A 38 -16.51 -12.13 -17.78
CA GLU A 38 -17.95 -12.10 -18.02
C GLU A 38 -18.41 -10.65 -18.18
N ILE A 39 -19.37 -10.41 -19.08
CA ILE A 39 -20.04 -9.11 -19.23
C ILE A 39 -21.40 -9.23 -18.55
N ILE A 40 -21.74 -8.26 -17.70
CA ILE A 40 -22.97 -8.26 -16.91
C ILE A 40 -23.83 -7.06 -17.34
N ASP A 41 -24.97 -7.34 -17.98
CA ASP A 41 -25.88 -6.27 -18.43
C ASP A 41 -26.75 -5.70 -17.30
N ASP A 42 -27.34 -6.57 -16.46
CA ASP A 42 -28.24 -6.18 -15.36
C ASP A 42 -27.65 -6.60 -14.00
N LEU A 43 -26.78 -5.76 -13.45
CA LEU A 43 -26.17 -6.02 -12.15
C LEU A 43 -27.02 -5.46 -11.00
N ASP A 44 -27.61 -6.36 -10.21
CA ASP A 44 -28.17 -6.03 -8.90
C ASP A 44 -27.13 -6.28 -7.79
N LEU A 45 -26.77 -5.23 -7.05
CA LEU A 45 -25.88 -5.31 -5.89
C LEU A 45 -26.61 -5.81 -4.62
N GLY A 46 -27.95 -5.79 -4.62
CA GLY A 46 -28.80 -6.10 -3.48
C GLY A 46 -28.98 -4.94 -2.51
N GLU A 47 -30.16 -4.86 -1.88
CA GLU A 47 -30.53 -3.74 -1.01
C GLU A 47 -29.56 -3.49 0.15
N GLU A 48 -28.97 -4.54 0.71
CA GLU A 48 -28.04 -4.40 1.83
C GLU A 48 -26.76 -3.67 1.41
N VAL A 49 -26.20 -4.03 0.25
CA VAL A 49 -25.00 -3.38 -0.29
C VAL A 49 -25.31 -1.92 -0.57
N GLU A 50 -26.43 -1.64 -1.23
CA GLU A 50 -26.86 -0.27 -1.55
C GLU A 50 -27.03 0.60 -0.31
N ARG A 51 -27.72 0.09 0.72
CA ARG A 51 -27.89 0.83 1.99
C ARG A 51 -26.55 1.17 2.64
N ASN A 52 -25.59 0.25 2.61
CA ASN A 52 -24.28 0.50 3.20
C ASN A 52 -23.42 1.45 2.34
N ILE A 53 -23.53 1.42 1.00
CA ILE A 53 -22.88 2.39 0.11
C ILE A 53 -23.39 3.80 0.43
N VAL A 54 -24.71 3.98 0.58
CA VAL A 54 -25.31 5.27 0.92
C VAL A 54 -24.84 5.79 2.27
N ASP A 55 -24.71 4.92 3.27
CA ASP A 55 -24.28 5.27 4.64
C ASP A 55 -22.77 5.59 4.76
N ALA A 56 -21.94 5.17 3.79
CA ALA A 56 -20.50 5.35 3.84
C ALA A 56 -20.03 6.76 3.42
N ASP A 57 -18.94 7.22 4.03
CA ASP A 57 -18.22 8.43 3.63
C ASP A 57 -17.18 8.10 2.55
N LEU A 58 -16.50 6.95 2.69
CA LEU A 58 -15.44 6.47 1.80
C LEU A 58 -15.67 5.01 1.43
N LEU A 59 -15.57 4.69 0.15
CA LEU A 59 -15.52 3.31 -0.36
C LEU A 59 -14.08 2.88 -0.59
N ILE A 60 -13.72 1.66 -0.21
CA ILE A 60 -12.47 1.00 -0.62
C ILE A 60 -12.85 -0.29 -1.33
N ILE A 61 -12.56 -0.36 -2.62
CA ILE A 61 -13.03 -1.45 -3.48
C ILE A 61 -11.88 -2.41 -3.76
N TYR A 62 -12.01 -3.64 -3.23
CA TYR A 62 -11.17 -4.80 -3.51
C TYR A 62 -11.83 -5.78 -4.50
N VAL A 63 -13.01 -5.45 -5.03
CA VAL A 63 -13.70 -6.22 -6.07
C VAL A 63 -12.89 -6.14 -7.37
N ARG A 64 -12.70 -7.29 -8.03
CA ARG A 64 -11.87 -7.40 -9.25
C ARG A 64 -12.67 -7.37 -10.57
N HIS A 65 -14.00 -7.41 -10.52
CA HIS A 65 -14.83 -7.41 -11.72
C HIS A 65 -15.15 -5.97 -12.18
N PRO A 66 -14.77 -5.55 -13.39
CA PRO A 66 -14.91 -4.16 -13.85
C PRO A 66 -16.36 -3.66 -13.87
N ASP A 67 -17.31 -4.49 -14.30
CA ASP A 67 -18.74 -4.09 -14.32
C ASP A 67 -19.29 -3.85 -12.92
N VAL A 68 -18.93 -4.70 -11.95
CA VAL A 68 -19.32 -4.53 -10.54
C VAL A 68 -18.73 -3.25 -9.97
N VAL A 69 -17.46 -2.98 -10.25
CA VAL A 69 -16.82 -1.74 -9.82
C VAL A 69 -17.50 -0.53 -10.46
N SER A 70 -17.83 -0.59 -11.75
CA SER A 70 -18.50 0.50 -12.48
C SER A 70 -19.87 0.81 -11.87
N GLU A 71 -20.66 -0.23 -11.58
CA GLU A 71 -21.98 -0.07 -10.97
C GLU A 71 -21.93 0.61 -9.59
N ILE A 72 -20.94 0.22 -8.77
CA ILE A 72 -20.67 0.86 -7.48
C ILE A 72 -20.27 2.33 -7.69
N CYS A 73 -19.39 2.62 -8.66
CA CYS A 73 -18.89 3.96 -8.94
C CYS A 73 -19.99 4.96 -9.32
N TYR A 74 -21.09 4.50 -9.93
CA TYR A 74 -22.24 5.36 -10.26
C TYR A 74 -22.95 5.98 -9.05
N ARG A 75 -22.70 5.48 -7.83
CA ARG A 75 -23.25 6.07 -6.58
C ARG A 75 -22.50 7.34 -6.15
N LYS A 76 -21.45 7.74 -6.88
CA LYS A 76 -20.72 9.01 -6.70
C LYS A 76 -20.18 9.24 -5.28
N LYS A 77 -19.78 8.17 -4.61
CA LYS A 77 -19.07 8.22 -3.33
C LYS A 77 -17.57 8.39 -3.56
N SER A 78 -16.90 9.11 -2.68
CA SER A 78 -15.43 9.12 -2.62
C SER A 78 -14.95 7.69 -2.53
N THR A 79 -14.07 7.29 -3.45
CA THR A 79 -13.75 5.87 -3.67
C THR A 79 -12.27 5.69 -3.92
N ILE A 80 -11.67 4.74 -3.20
CA ILE A 80 -10.34 4.21 -3.51
C ILE A 80 -10.53 2.86 -4.21
N LEU A 81 -10.07 2.76 -5.46
CA LEU A 81 -9.97 1.49 -6.18
C LEU A 81 -8.66 0.83 -5.77
N ALA A 82 -8.73 -0.17 -4.89
CA ALA A 82 -7.54 -0.87 -4.40
C ALA A 82 -6.98 -1.87 -5.42
N VAL A 83 -7.72 -2.14 -6.49
CA VAL A 83 -7.31 -2.92 -7.66
C VAL A 83 -7.05 -1.95 -8.82
N ASP A 84 -5.92 -2.13 -9.49
CA ASP A 84 -5.59 -1.36 -10.69
C ASP A 84 -6.23 -2.00 -11.94
N PHE A 85 -7.17 -1.26 -12.54
CA PHE A 85 -7.88 -1.61 -13.77
C PHE A 85 -7.32 -0.90 -15.02
N GLY A 86 -6.22 -0.15 -14.88
CA GLY A 86 -5.62 0.65 -15.94
C GLY A 86 -6.24 2.03 -16.12
N GLU A 87 -5.47 2.95 -16.71
CA GLU A 87 -5.85 4.37 -16.85
C GLU A 87 -7.13 4.58 -17.67
N GLY A 88 -7.38 3.73 -18.67
CA GLY A 88 -8.58 3.81 -19.50
C GLY A 88 -9.86 3.62 -18.67
N PHE A 89 -9.88 2.60 -17.82
CA PHE A 89 -10.98 2.37 -16.90
C PHE A 89 -11.15 3.53 -15.91
N LEU A 90 -10.05 3.98 -15.29
CA LEU A 90 -10.08 5.10 -14.35
C LEU A 90 -10.67 6.36 -14.98
N ARG A 91 -10.29 6.69 -16.22
CA ARG A 91 -10.82 7.84 -16.94
C ARG A 91 -12.34 7.75 -17.11
N GLN A 92 -12.85 6.60 -17.57
CA GLN A 92 -14.29 6.38 -17.74
C GLN A 92 -15.04 6.56 -16.41
N GLN A 93 -14.54 5.98 -15.31
CA GLN A 93 -15.20 6.13 -14.01
C GLN A 93 -15.13 7.57 -13.48
N LYS A 94 -14.06 8.31 -13.78
CA LYS A 94 -13.94 9.72 -13.39
C LYS A 94 -14.88 10.66 -14.14
N GLU A 95 -15.32 10.32 -15.34
CA GLU A 95 -16.33 11.09 -16.06
C GLU A 95 -17.67 11.13 -15.32
N VAL A 96 -17.99 10.06 -14.59
CA VAL A 96 -19.24 9.96 -13.79
C VAL A 96 -19.05 10.28 -12.32
N ASN A 97 -17.88 10.00 -11.76
CA ASN A 97 -17.53 10.26 -10.37
C ASN A 97 -16.09 10.82 -10.25
N PRO A 98 -15.91 12.15 -10.15
CA PRO A 98 -14.58 12.76 -10.10
C PRO A 98 -13.82 12.47 -8.78
N THR A 99 -14.48 11.89 -7.77
CA THR A 99 -13.91 11.59 -6.45
C THR A 99 -13.34 10.17 -6.35
N ILE A 100 -13.04 9.54 -7.49
CA ILE A 100 -12.38 8.25 -7.57
C ILE A 100 -10.87 8.44 -7.61
N TYR A 101 -10.17 7.68 -6.77
CA TYR A 101 -8.72 7.56 -6.78
C TYR A 101 -8.33 6.09 -6.97
N MET A 102 -7.45 5.82 -7.93
CA MET A 102 -6.91 4.49 -8.17
C MET A 102 -5.39 4.57 -8.09
N PRO A 103 -4.80 4.21 -6.95
CA PRO A 103 -3.37 4.21 -6.82
C PRO A 103 -2.72 3.03 -7.52
N THR A 104 -1.46 3.21 -7.93
CA THR A 104 -0.61 2.09 -8.37
C THR A 104 -0.36 1.09 -7.24
N SER A 105 -0.22 1.58 -6.00
CA SER A 105 -0.22 0.77 -4.78
C SER A 105 -0.83 1.58 -3.64
N MET A 106 -1.59 0.92 -2.78
CA MET A 106 -2.12 1.47 -1.54
C MET A 106 -1.02 1.97 -0.59
N CYS A 107 0.23 1.53 -0.77
CA CYS A 107 1.40 1.96 0.01
C CYS A 107 2.23 3.06 -0.69
N SER A 108 1.88 3.51 -1.89
CA SER A 108 2.67 4.48 -2.66
C SER A 108 2.13 5.92 -2.61
N ILE A 109 1.11 6.17 -1.78
CA ILE A 109 0.31 7.39 -1.89
C ILE A 109 0.75 8.40 -0.83
N PRO A 110 1.17 9.61 -1.23
CA PRO A 110 1.35 10.72 -0.30
C PRO A 110 -0.01 11.29 0.11
N SER A 111 -0.08 11.88 1.31
CA SER A 111 -1.29 12.29 2.04
C SER A 111 -2.19 13.37 1.40
N LYS A 112 -1.98 13.74 0.13
CA LYS A 112 -2.79 14.77 -0.57
C LYS A 112 -3.13 14.36 -2.01
N THR A 113 -4.38 13.96 -2.18
CA THR A 113 -5.04 13.66 -3.45
C THR A 113 -5.99 14.79 -3.88
N GLY A 114 -6.40 15.67 -2.95
CA GLY A 114 -7.38 16.72 -3.19
C GLY A 114 -8.83 16.30 -2.94
N ILE A 115 -9.06 15.06 -2.49
CA ILE A 115 -10.36 14.52 -2.10
C ILE A 115 -10.34 14.32 -0.58
N ASN A 116 -11.17 15.05 0.15
CA ASN A 116 -11.08 15.16 1.62
C ASN A 116 -11.15 13.81 2.34
N GLU A 117 -12.06 12.92 1.94
CA GLU A 117 -12.24 11.62 2.59
C GLU A 117 -11.03 10.71 2.35
N ILE A 118 -10.44 10.81 1.16
CA ILE A 118 -9.26 10.03 0.77
C ILE A 118 -8.02 10.58 1.47
N ASP A 119 -7.89 11.90 1.57
CA ASP A 119 -6.79 12.56 2.29
C ASP A 119 -6.86 12.25 3.79
N GLU A 120 -8.05 12.24 4.39
CA GLU A 120 -8.26 11.85 5.78
C GLU A 120 -7.86 10.39 6.03
N TYR A 121 -8.19 9.49 5.11
CA TYR A 121 -7.73 8.10 5.15
C TYR A 121 -6.20 8.01 5.09
N PHE A 122 -5.57 8.73 4.16
CA PHE A 122 -4.12 8.70 3.96
C PHE A 122 -3.29 9.46 5.02
N LYS A 123 -3.93 10.07 6.01
CA LYS A 123 -3.24 10.52 7.24
C LYS A 123 -2.79 9.36 8.13
N ASN A 124 -3.46 8.22 8.04
CA ASN A 124 -3.19 7.04 8.88
C ASN A 124 -2.63 5.86 8.08
N PHE A 125 -3.03 5.76 6.81
CA PHE A 125 -2.59 4.70 5.90
C PHE A 125 -1.89 5.29 4.68
N GLY A 126 -1.17 4.50 3.89
CA GLY A 126 -0.51 4.99 2.67
C GLY A 126 0.98 4.73 2.69
N TYR A 127 1.77 5.69 2.18
CA TYR A 127 3.23 5.65 2.27
C TYR A 127 3.68 5.59 3.73
N PRO A 128 4.25 4.46 4.20
CA PRO A 128 4.52 4.31 5.62
C PRO A 128 5.55 5.31 6.11
N LEU A 129 5.36 5.81 7.32
CA LEU A 129 6.25 6.78 7.97
C LEU A 129 6.56 6.29 9.38
N PHE A 130 7.81 6.42 9.78
CA PHE A 130 8.31 5.83 11.02
C PHE A 130 8.89 6.87 11.98
N GLU A 131 8.65 6.64 13.26
CA GLU A 131 9.40 7.24 14.37
C GLU A 131 10.25 6.12 15.00
N VAL A 132 11.56 6.32 15.09
CA VAL A 132 12.50 5.29 15.52
C VAL A 132 13.28 5.74 16.75
N LYS A 133 13.52 4.81 17.67
CA LYS A 133 14.48 5.00 18.77
C LYS A 133 15.57 3.94 18.70
N LEU A 134 16.80 4.41 18.80
CA LEU A 134 18.00 3.59 18.80
C LEU A 134 18.64 3.62 20.18
N GLU A 135 19.14 2.47 20.63
CA GLU A 135 20.03 2.40 21.78
C GLU A 135 21.48 2.42 21.29
N ASN A 136 22.18 3.48 21.66
CA ASN A 136 23.60 3.62 21.36
C ASN A 136 24.40 2.88 22.42
N ILE A 137 25.22 1.94 21.98
CA ILE A 137 26.25 1.30 22.80
C ILE A 137 27.58 1.91 22.35
N ASN A 138 28.35 2.45 23.29
CA ASN A 138 29.55 3.22 22.99
C ASN A 138 30.54 2.42 22.12
N GLY A 139 30.80 2.91 20.90
CA GLY A 139 31.74 2.29 19.95
C GLY A 139 31.15 1.14 19.12
N GLU A 140 29.90 0.78 19.34
CA GLU A 140 29.22 -0.32 18.65
C GLU A 140 28.11 0.16 17.71
N VAL A 141 27.61 -0.77 16.89
CA VAL A 141 26.46 -0.55 16.03
C VAL A 141 25.21 -0.40 16.90
N PRO A 142 24.40 0.67 16.73
CA PRO A 142 23.23 0.90 17.57
C PRO A 142 22.17 -0.19 17.39
N ILE A 143 21.39 -0.43 18.43
CA ILE A 143 20.29 -1.42 18.42
C ILE A 143 18.96 -0.71 18.17
N ILE A 144 18.13 -1.26 17.29
CA ILE A 144 16.78 -0.76 17.03
C ILE A 144 15.87 -1.15 18.20
N ARG A 145 15.52 -0.20 19.06
CA ARG A 145 14.71 -0.49 20.27
C ARG A 145 13.22 -0.33 20.05
N GLU A 146 12.84 0.71 19.33
CA GLU A 146 11.44 1.04 19.10
C GLU A 146 11.28 1.55 17.68
N VAL A 147 10.28 1.04 16.98
CA VAL A 147 9.82 1.59 15.70
C VAL A 147 8.31 1.75 15.78
N LYS A 148 7.84 2.99 15.71
CA LYS A 148 6.42 3.34 15.72
C LYS A 148 6.01 3.82 14.35
N THR A 149 4.90 3.28 13.84
CA THR A 149 4.28 3.74 12.60
C THR A 149 3.44 4.99 12.84
N ILE A 150 3.80 6.07 12.16
CA ILE A 150 2.99 7.29 12.04
C ILE A 150 1.91 7.06 10.98
N VAL A 151 2.34 6.49 9.85
CA VAL A 151 1.49 6.01 8.75
C VAL A 151 1.87 4.55 8.51
N GLU A 152 0.89 3.65 8.37
CA GLU A 152 1.13 2.23 8.11
C GLU A 152 0.53 1.77 6.77
N SER A 153 0.98 0.64 6.24
CA SER A 153 0.29 0.02 5.11
C SER A 153 -1.10 -0.45 5.54
N PRO A 154 -2.14 -0.25 4.72
CA PRO A 154 -3.50 -0.63 5.11
C PRO A 154 -3.68 -2.13 5.23
N CYS A 155 -2.84 -2.93 4.54
CA CYS A 155 -2.86 -4.37 4.69
C CYS A 155 -2.16 -4.86 5.97
N GLY A 156 -1.47 -4.00 6.73
CA GLY A 156 -0.77 -4.34 7.98
C GLY A 156 0.61 -4.99 7.82
N ALA A 157 1.10 -5.19 6.59
CA ALA A 157 2.40 -5.80 6.34
C ALA A 157 3.54 -5.03 7.03
N THR A 158 3.43 -3.69 7.08
CA THR A 158 4.42 -2.82 7.73
C THR A 158 4.65 -3.21 9.19
N ASN A 159 3.59 -3.26 9.99
CA ASN A 159 3.72 -3.49 11.43
C ASN A 159 4.16 -4.92 11.73
N ILE A 160 3.69 -5.91 10.98
CA ILE A 160 4.16 -7.31 11.10
C ILE A 160 5.66 -7.37 10.81
N SER A 161 6.12 -6.77 9.71
CA SER A 161 7.54 -6.79 9.34
C SER A 161 8.45 -6.04 10.31
N LEU A 162 7.93 -5.01 11.00
CA LEU A 162 8.71 -4.29 12.01
C LEU A 162 9.04 -5.16 13.21
N GLU A 163 8.17 -6.10 13.61
CA GLU A 163 8.42 -7.01 14.73
C GLU A 163 9.71 -7.83 14.54
N HIS A 164 10.08 -8.11 13.28
CA HIS A 164 11.28 -8.88 12.95
C HIS A 164 12.58 -8.10 13.12
N ILE A 165 12.57 -6.77 13.18
CA ILE A 165 13.79 -5.95 13.30
C ILE A 165 13.99 -5.35 14.69
N LEU A 166 12.98 -5.40 15.55
CA LEU A 166 13.09 -4.92 16.92
C LEU A 166 14.14 -5.74 17.69
N GLY A 167 15.00 -5.04 18.42
CA GLY A 167 16.12 -5.63 19.18
C GLY A 167 17.32 -6.03 18.33
N LYS A 168 17.32 -5.79 17.02
CA LYS A 168 18.45 -6.10 16.12
C LYS A 168 19.39 -4.90 15.92
N PRO A 169 20.67 -5.14 15.61
CA PRO A 169 21.61 -4.08 15.28
C PRO A 169 21.27 -3.39 13.95
N LEU A 170 21.59 -2.10 13.85
CA LEU A 170 21.44 -1.29 12.65
C LEU A 170 22.46 -1.70 11.57
N LEU A 171 22.10 -2.72 10.80
CA LEU A 171 22.93 -3.28 9.74
C LEU A 171 22.13 -3.41 8.43
N PRO A 172 22.81 -3.41 7.26
CA PRO A 172 22.18 -3.64 5.96
C PRO A 172 21.31 -4.91 5.91
N GLU A 173 21.72 -5.97 6.59
CA GLU A 173 21.01 -7.24 6.66
C GLU A 173 19.68 -7.10 7.38
N THR A 174 19.65 -6.35 8.49
CA THR A 174 18.44 -6.06 9.26
C THR A 174 17.41 -5.30 8.41
N ILE A 175 17.83 -4.32 7.61
CA ILE A 175 16.93 -3.58 6.71
C ILE A 175 16.46 -4.45 5.53
N THR A 176 17.35 -5.31 5.02
CA THR A 176 16.99 -6.27 3.97
C THR A 176 15.95 -7.27 4.47
N GLU A 177 16.11 -7.77 5.70
CA GLU A 177 15.13 -8.65 6.34
C GLU A 177 13.77 -7.96 6.48
N PHE A 178 13.73 -6.69 6.89
CA PHE A 178 12.49 -5.91 6.90
C PHE A 178 11.81 -5.89 5.52
N GLY A 179 12.56 -5.55 4.46
CA GLY A 179 12.02 -5.54 3.09
C GLY A 179 11.49 -6.90 2.62
N LEU A 180 12.22 -7.98 2.90
CA LEU A 180 11.81 -9.34 2.56
C LEU A 180 10.52 -9.74 3.29
N ASN A 181 10.39 -9.39 4.57
CA ASN A 181 9.16 -9.64 5.32
C ASN A 181 7.99 -8.81 4.79
N VAL A 182 8.21 -7.54 4.43
CA VAL A 182 7.16 -6.71 3.80
C VAL A 182 6.67 -7.37 2.50
N ARG A 183 7.58 -7.87 1.67
CA ARG A 183 7.23 -8.59 0.44
C ARG A 183 6.42 -9.85 0.74
N TYR A 184 6.88 -10.66 1.68
CA TYR A 184 6.21 -11.91 2.06
C TYR A 184 4.80 -11.67 2.61
N GLU A 185 4.66 -10.63 3.43
CA GLU A 185 3.41 -10.28 4.06
C GLU A 185 2.48 -9.49 3.14
N CYS A 186 2.94 -8.93 2.02
CA CYS A 186 2.10 -8.10 1.17
C CYS A 186 0.88 -8.89 0.63
N ARG A 187 -0.29 -8.24 0.70
CA ARG A 187 -1.58 -8.76 0.21
C ARG A 187 -2.26 -7.78 -0.73
N GLU A 188 -1.48 -6.88 -1.33
CA GLU A 188 -1.99 -5.99 -2.37
C GLU A 188 -2.49 -6.83 -3.54
N PRO A 189 -3.75 -6.64 -3.99
CA PRO A 189 -4.20 -7.29 -5.21
C PRO A 189 -3.32 -6.81 -6.35
N VAL A 190 -2.83 -7.75 -7.15
CA VAL A 190 -2.11 -7.40 -8.37
C VAL A 190 -3.06 -6.64 -9.27
N SER A 191 -2.57 -5.56 -9.88
CA SER A 191 -3.17 -5.02 -11.11
C SER A 191 -3.56 -6.18 -12.02
N ILE A 192 -4.73 -6.10 -12.64
CA ILE A 192 -5.15 -7.05 -13.67
C ILE A 192 -4.13 -7.08 -14.83
N LEU A 193 -3.27 -6.05 -14.93
CA LEU A 193 -2.32 -5.81 -16.02
C LEU A 193 -0.84 -5.97 -15.63
N LEU A 194 -0.46 -6.04 -14.35
CA LEU A 194 0.95 -6.11 -13.94
C LEU A 194 1.30 -7.46 -13.31
N SER A 195 2.58 -7.82 -13.32
CA SER A 195 3.05 -9.04 -12.66
C SER A 195 3.16 -8.81 -11.15
N HIS A 196 2.87 -9.83 -10.34
CA HIS A 196 3.02 -9.81 -8.87
C HIS A 196 4.43 -9.35 -8.41
N ARG A 197 5.45 -9.51 -9.27
CA ARG A 197 6.85 -9.21 -8.95
C ARG A 197 7.09 -7.71 -8.83
N ASP A 198 6.53 -6.91 -9.72
CA ASP A 198 6.87 -5.48 -9.81
C ASP A 198 6.20 -4.64 -8.69
N MET A 199 4.98 -5.00 -8.27
CA MET A 199 4.24 -4.28 -7.24
C MET A 199 4.70 -4.58 -5.81
N ALA A 200 4.98 -5.84 -5.49
CA ALA A 200 5.46 -6.22 -4.17
C ALA A 200 6.90 -5.75 -3.94
N ASP A 201 7.74 -5.80 -4.99
CA ASP A 201 9.13 -5.35 -4.92
C ASP A 201 9.22 -3.81 -4.79
N SER A 202 8.37 -3.07 -5.53
CA SER A 202 8.25 -1.61 -5.35
C SER A 202 7.70 -1.22 -3.97
N SER A 203 6.70 -1.94 -3.45
CA SER A 203 6.13 -1.70 -2.11
C SER A 203 7.14 -1.97 -0.99
N ALA A 204 7.92 -3.04 -1.09
CA ALA A 204 8.96 -3.36 -0.12
C ALA A 204 10.07 -2.30 -0.14
N LEU A 205 10.55 -1.93 -1.33
CA LEU A 205 11.59 -0.92 -1.49
C LEU A 205 11.14 0.46 -0.97
N LEU A 206 9.91 0.88 -1.27
CA LEU A 206 9.31 2.11 -0.73
C LEU A 206 9.34 2.16 0.80
N GLN A 207 8.94 1.07 1.45
CA GLN A 207 8.92 0.99 2.91
C GLN A 207 10.34 0.96 3.48
N MET A 208 11.28 0.25 2.84
CA MET A 208 12.68 0.25 3.24
C MET A 208 13.27 1.65 3.17
N LEU A 209 13.03 2.39 2.09
CA LEU A 209 13.52 3.76 1.94
C LEU A 209 12.97 4.68 3.01
N SER A 210 11.68 4.61 3.30
CA SER A 210 11.08 5.39 4.38
C SER A 210 11.68 5.06 5.76
N LEU A 211 11.92 3.77 6.02
CA LEU A 211 12.57 3.33 7.26
C LEU A 211 14.02 3.83 7.34
N LEU A 212 14.77 3.74 6.24
CA LEU A 212 16.14 4.26 6.15
C LEU A 212 16.18 5.76 6.40
N ASP A 213 15.24 6.53 5.83
CA ASP A 213 15.14 7.97 6.06
C ASP A 213 14.87 8.29 7.54
N ALA A 214 14.01 7.51 8.21
CA ALA A 214 13.74 7.67 9.63
C ALA A 214 14.97 7.33 10.49
N LEU A 215 15.70 6.26 10.15
CA LEU A 215 16.92 5.85 10.84
C LEU A 215 18.06 6.85 10.65
N GLU A 216 18.23 7.37 9.43
CA GLU A 216 19.26 8.37 9.09
C GLU A 216 19.06 9.67 9.87
N ARG A 217 17.81 10.10 10.09
CA ARG A 217 17.50 11.27 10.92
C ARG A 217 17.93 11.10 12.37
N VAL A 218 17.83 9.89 12.91
CA VAL A 218 18.16 9.59 14.32
C VAL A 218 19.65 9.31 14.52
N ALA A 219 20.31 8.71 13.53
CA ALA A 219 21.71 8.28 13.62
C ALA A 219 22.54 8.67 12.37
N PRO A 220 22.63 9.96 12.00
CA PRO A 220 23.20 10.39 10.72
C PRO A 220 24.66 9.97 10.52
N LYS A 221 25.45 9.83 11.60
CA LYS A 221 26.85 9.39 11.55
C LYS A 221 27.01 7.99 10.94
N HIS A 222 26.03 7.11 11.12
CA HIS A 222 26.06 5.76 10.56
C HIS A 222 25.72 5.75 9.06
N PHE A 223 25.19 6.83 8.50
CA PHE A 223 24.78 6.93 7.10
C PHE A 223 25.73 7.78 6.23
N LEU A 224 26.85 8.24 6.80
CA LEU A 224 27.85 9.02 6.06
C LEU A 224 28.41 8.22 4.86
N PRO A 225 28.81 8.89 3.77
CA PRO A 225 29.43 8.24 2.62
C PRO A 225 30.61 7.34 3.04
N GLY A 226 30.66 6.12 2.51
CA GLY A 226 31.71 5.13 2.83
C GLY A 226 31.44 4.24 4.05
N THR A 227 30.42 4.54 4.86
CA THR A 227 29.94 3.61 5.89
C THR A 227 29.12 2.48 5.26
N PRO A 228 29.00 1.30 5.92
CA PRO A 228 28.18 0.20 5.41
C PRO A 228 26.73 0.61 5.13
N MET A 229 26.12 1.35 6.05
CA MET A 229 24.74 1.84 5.91
C MET A 229 24.63 2.98 4.88
N GLY A 230 25.63 3.87 4.78
CA GLY A 230 25.66 4.91 3.74
C GLY A 230 25.73 4.33 2.32
N ILE A 231 26.62 3.35 2.09
CA ILE A 231 26.73 2.63 0.81
C ILE A 231 25.44 1.88 0.48
N TYR A 232 24.88 1.17 1.46
CA TYR A 232 23.63 0.43 1.29
C TYR A 232 22.46 1.37 0.95
N THR A 233 22.31 2.47 1.68
CA THR A 233 21.21 3.43 1.49
C THR A 233 21.30 4.09 0.11
N ALA A 234 22.50 4.50 -0.31
CA ALA A 234 22.72 5.06 -1.65
C ALA A 234 22.30 4.06 -2.73
N LYS A 235 22.76 2.81 -2.64
CA LYS A 235 22.38 1.74 -3.58
C LYS A 235 20.85 1.54 -3.66
N ARG A 236 20.15 1.52 -2.52
CA ARG A 236 18.68 1.35 -2.50
C ARG A 236 17.94 2.55 -3.09
N ARG A 237 18.45 3.76 -2.89
CA ARG A 237 17.90 4.98 -3.50
C ARG A 237 18.09 4.94 -5.03
N ASP A 238 19.24 4.49 -5.51
CA ASP A 238 19.51 4.35 -6.95
C ASP A 238 18.63 3.27 -7.60
N GLU A 239 18.46 2.12 -6.94
CA GLU A 239 17.54 1.05 -7.38
C GLU A 239 16.09 1.55 -7.50
N TYR A 240 15.64 2.43 -6.61
CA TYR A 240 14.29 2.99 -6.67
C TYR A 240 14.11 4.02 -7.78
N GLN A 241 15.14 4.83 -8.07
CA GLN A 241 15.12 5.78 -9.19
C GLN A 241 15.13 5.08 -10.56
N CYS A 242 15.67 3.86 -10.62
CA CYS A 242 15.69 3.01 -11.80
C CYS A 242 14.78 1.78 -11.58
N PRO A 243 13.43 1.90 -11.67
CA PRO A 243 12.54 0.77 -11.49
C PRO A 243 12.73 -0.33 -12.55
N ASN A 244 13.54 -0.10 -13.60
CA ASN A 244 14.08 -1.12 -14.50
C ASN A 244 15.23 -0.51 -15.35
N PRO A 245 16.53 -0.66 -15.01
CA PRO A 245 17.51 -0.73 -16.07
C PRO A 245 17.22 -2.05 -16.78
N LYS A 246 16.63 -1.97 -17.98
CA LYS A 246 16.28 -3.10 -18.87
C LYS A 246 16.99 -4.38 -18.45
N SER A 247 16.24 -5.36 -17.95
CA SER A 247 16.77 -6.70 -17.80
C SER A 247 17.43 -7.11 -19.11
N ASP A 248 18.72 -7.41 -19.09
CA ASP A 248 19.48 -7.87 -20.26
C ASP A 248 18.90 -9.18 -20.85
N LEU A 249 17.92 -9.81 -20.19
CA LEU A 249 17.15 -10.95 -20.72
C LEU A 249 16.21 -10.62 -21.89
N PHE A 250 16.02 -9.34 -22.24
CA PHE A 250 15.22 -8.94 -23.40
C PHE A 250 16.03 -8.18 -24.47
N THR A 251 17.36 -8.27 -24.44
CA THR A 251 18.24 -7.63 -25.44
C THR A 251 18.51 -8.51 -26.68
N GLU A 252 17.68 -9.53 -26.92
CA GLU A 252 17.64 -10.30 -28.17
C GLU A 252 16.15 -10.54 -28.45
N ILE A 253 15.54 -10.05 -29.54
CA ILE A 253 15.81 -10.32 -30.96
C ILE A 253 15.26 -9.13 -31.78
N GLU A 254 16.11 -8.49 -32.58
CA GLU A 254 15.71 -7.77 -33.81
C GLU A 254 15.72 -8.74 -35.00
#